data_AF-A0A535R1M2-F1
#
_entry.id   AF-A0A535R1M2-F1
#
_cell.length_a   1.000
_cell.length_b   1.000
_cell.length_c   1.000
_cell.angle_alpha   90.00
_cell.angle_beta   90.00
_cell.angle_gamma   90.00
#
_symmetry.space_group_name_H-M   'P 1'
#
loop_
_entity.id
_entity.type
_entity.pdbx_description
1 polymer ?
#
loop_
_entity_poly.entity_id
_entity_poly.type
_entity_poly.pdbx_seq_one_letter_code
_entity_poly.pdbx_strand_id
1 'polypeptide(L)'
;MGRDDDRAEGGRHPTLGARRGRSLSLYSLVKSLADNKQLLGMRYAEWCIAAPTLEADIAAAAMGLDDIGHSRVLYGSLRELGVADVADEAGSYANVPYLDRPWAEWTAFVAANGVLDSAFTLMIEALAGGNVEVLRSRLKKMLQEERYHAMHGRSWMRESRAAADAEQARRDAIVWIGPEGGDVDDLHHKGILSLGVRDIRRRLDEQVGAAPASPPIDWKAWDPVRRRISPGGIDELTLGMLQGLAEKRYMPAGA
;
A
#
# COMPACT_ATOMS: atom_id res chain seq x y z
N MET A 1 19.71 48.08 21.66
CA MET A 1 18.29 47.71 21.52
C MET A 1 18.06 47.33 20.07
N GLY A 2 18.32 46.06 19.73
CA GLY A 2 18.03 45.51 18.41
C GLY A 2 16.94 44.46 18.59
N ARG A 3 15.82 44.64 17.89
CA ARG A 3 14.89 43.57 17.58
C ARG A 3 15.43 42.91 16.32
N ASP A 4 15.33 41.59 16.24
CA ASP A 4 14.85 40.92 15.04
C ASP A 4 14.29 39.56 15.44
N ASP A 5 13.02 39.37 15.05
CA ASP A 5 12.27 38.13 15.05
C ASP A 5 12.86 37.20 13.98
N ASP A 6 13.12 35.94 14.31
CA ASP A 6 13.16 34.88 13.29
C ASP A 6 12.17 33.77 13.66
N ARG A 7 11.02 33.84 12.97
CA ARG A 7 9.96 32.82 12.99
C ARG A 7 10.36 31.70 12.04
N ALA A 8 10.30 30.48 12.54
CA ALA A 8 10.34 29.27 11.74
C ALA A 8 9.19 29.24 10.72
N GLU A 9 9.52 29.24 9.42
CA GLU A 9 8.56 29.00 8.36
C GLU A 9 8.28 27.50 8.23
N GLY A 10 7.07 27.10 8.60
CA GLY A 10 6.53 25.79 8.32
C GLY A 10 6.33 25.59 6.81
N GLY A 11 6.92 24.52 6.28
CA GLY A 11 6.72 24.06 4.91
C GLY A 11 5.24 23.84 4.61
N ARG A 12 4.67 24.74 3.81
CA ARG A 12 3.29 24.63 3.31
C ARG A 12 3.25 23.57 2.21
N HIS A 13 2.65 22.42 2.49
CA HIS A 13 2.14 21.54 1.45
C HIS A 13 1.18 22.35 0.55
N PRO A 14 1.33 22.31 -0.78
CA PRO A 14 0.38 22.94 -1.65
C PRO A 14 -0.97 22.21 -1.54
N THR A 15 -1.93 22.86 -0.88
CA THR A 15 -3.35 22.48 -0.94
C THR A 15 -3.84 22.68 -2.37
N LEU A 16 -3.74 21.64 -3.18
CA LEU A 16 -4.42 21.56 -4.47
C LEU A 16 -5.92 21.51 -4.19
N GLY A 17 -6.59 22.64 -4.47
CA GLY A 17 -8.04 22.74 -4.41
C GLY A 17 -8.69 21.61 -5.20
N ALA A 18 -9.77 21.06 -4.64
CA ALA A 18 -10.58 20.00 -5.22
C ALA A 18 -10.96 20.29 -6.68
N ARG A 19 -10.15 19.81 -7.63
CA ARG A 19 -10.52 19.72 -9.03
C ARG A 19 -11.50 18.55 -9.14
N ARG A 20 -12.79 18.87 -9.18
CA ARG A 20 -13.84 17.96 -9.69
C ARG A 20 -13.34 17.31 -10.99
N GLY A 21 -13.24 15.97 -11.01
CA GLY A 21 -13.41 15.17 -12.22
C GLY A 21 -12.17 14.75 -13.02
N ARG A 22 -10.95 14.74 -12.47
CA ARG A 22 -9.84 14.06 -13.16
C ARG A 22 -9.73 12.62 -12.64
N SER A 23 -10.22 11.67 -13.44
CA SER A 23 -9.94 10.24 -13.26
C SER A 23 -8.43 10.04 -13.31
N LEU A 24 -7.87 9.32 -12.34
CA LEU A 24 -6.42 9.08 -12.30
C LEU A 24 -6.00 8.08 -13.37
N SER A 25 -4.74 8.23 -13.79
CA SER A 25 -4.10 7.33 -14.72
C SER A 25 -3.82 5.97 -14.10
N LEU A 26 -3.68 4.97 -14.98
CA LEU A 26 -3.16 3.66 -14.62
C LEU A 26 -1.77 3.76 -13.97
N TYR A 27 -0.93 4.71 -14.40
CA TYR A 27 0.37 4.98 -13.80
C TYR A 27 0.23 5.24 -12.30
N SER A 28 -0.67 6.15 -11.90
CA SER A 28 -0.82 6.54 -10.49
C SER A 28 -1.32 5.38 -9.63
N LEU A 29 -2.25 4.57 -10.14
CA LEU A 29 -2.71 3.36 -9.45
C LEU A 29 -1.58 2.33 -9.27
N VAL A 30 -0.82 2.05 -10.32
CA VAL A 30 0.30 1.09 -10.26
C VAL A 30 1.45 1.61 -9.41
N LYS A 31 1.73 2.92 -9.41
CA LYS A 31 2.72 3.53 -8.50
C LYS A 31 2.28 3.36 -7.05
N SER A 32 1.03 3.68 -6.72
CA SER A 32 0.49 3.49 -5.37
C SER A 32 0.58 2.02 -4.92
N LEU A 33 0.27 1.07 -5.81
CA LEU A 33 0.45 -0.35 -5.52
C LEU A 33 1.93 -0.73 -5.30
N ALA A 34 2.85 -0.16 -6.08
CA ALA A 34 4.29 -0.35 -5.88
C ALA A 34 4.78 0.19 -4.53
N ASP A 35 4.37 1.41 -4.18
CA ASP A 35 4.67 2.06 -2.90
C ASP A 35 4.16 1.20 -1.73
N ASN A 36 2.94 0.66 -1.84
CA ASN A 36 2.36 -0.22 -0.82
C ASN A 36 3.11 -1.55 -0.70
N LYS A 37 3.43 -2.23 -1.82
CA LYS A 37 4.20 -3.48 -1.79
C LYS A 37 5.60 -3.27 -1.22
N GLN A 38 6.26 -2.16 -1.53
CA GLN A 38 7.58 -1.86 -0.98
C GLN A 38 7.52 -1.72 0.55
N LEU A 39 6.55 -0.96 1.05
CA LEU A 39 6.37 -0.77 2.48
C LEU A 39 5.90 -2.03 3.20
N LEU A 40 5.00 -2.80 2.59
CA LEU A 40 4.53 -4.06 3.16
C LEU A 40 5.68 -5.06 3.29
N GLY A 41 6.52 -5.19 2.26
CA GLY A 41 7.71 -6.04 2.32
C GLY A 41 8.71 -5.60 3.39
N MET A 42 8.89 -4.30 3.57
CA MET A 42 9.69 -3.75 4.67
C MET A 42 9.09 -4.07 6.05
N ARG A 43 7.77 -3.90 6.22
CA ARG A 43 7.08 -4.25 7.48
C ARG A 43 7.14 -5.75 7.78
N TYR A 44 7.03 -6.60 6.78
CA TYR A 44 7.25 -8.04 6.98
C TYR A 44 8.68 -8.35 7.40
N ALA A 45 9.68 -7.70 6.80
CA ALA A 45 11.08 -7.89 7.15
C ALA A 45 11.40 -7.47 8.60
N GLU A 46 10.70 -6.48 9.17
CA GLU A 46 10.85 -6.10 10.59
C GLU A 46 10.47 -7.24 11.55
N TRP A 47 9.67 -8.21 11.09
CA TRP A 47 9.19 -9.35 11.87
C TRP A 47 9.97 -10.65 11.61
N CYS A 48 11.10 -10.61 10.91
CA CYS A 48 11.87 -11.82 10.59
C CYS A 48 12.60 -12.47 11.79
N ILE A 49 12.57 -11.84 12.96
CA ILE A 49 13.17 -12.34 14.23
C ILE A 49 12.30 -12.05 15.46
N ALA A 50 11.06 -11.61 15.24
CA ALA A 50 10.18 -11.08 16.29
C ALA A 50 8.79 -11.75 16.28
N ALA A 51 8.53 -12.63 15.31
CA ALA A 51 7.28 -13.36 15.20
C ALA A 51 7.14 -14.36 16.38
N PRO A 52 5.92 -14.83 16.68
CA PRO A 52 5.68 -15.70 17.83
C PRO A 52 6.31 -17.10 17.71
N THR A 53 6.70 -17.53 16.50
CA THR A 53 7.37 -18.81 16.24
C THR A 53 8.43 -18.65 15.17
N LEU A 54 9.40 -19.58 15.15
CA LEU A 54 10.47 -19.60 14.14
C LEU A 54 9.92 -19.79 12.72
N GLU A 55 8.87 -20.58 12.56
CA GLU A 55 8.20 -20.75 11.27
C GLU A 55 7.54 -19.45 10.80
N ALA A 56 6.99 -18.66 11.72
CA ALA A 56 6.41 -17.35 11.42
C ALA A 56 7.51 -16.33 11.07
N ASP A 57 8.67 -16.38 11.72
CA ASP A 57 9.85 -15.57 11.37
C ASP A 57 10.31 -15.86 9.93
N ILE A 58 10.43 -17.14 9.58
CA ILE A 58 10.82 -17.59 8.23
C ILE A 58 9.78 -17.15 7.19
N ALA A 59 8.49 -17.28 7.52
CA ALA A 59 7.41 -16.83 6.64
C ALA A 59 7.45 -15.30 6.43
N ALA A 60 7.64 -14.52 7.50
CA ALA A 60 7.77 -13.07 7.43
C ALA A 60 8.96 -12.64 6.56
N ALA A 61 10.12 -13.29 6.72
CA ALA A 61 11.29 -13.03 5.89
C ALA A 61 11.04 -13.35 4.40
N ALA A 62 10.40 -14.48 4.11
CA ALA A 62 10.08 -14.90 2.74
C ALA A 62 9.09 -13.94 2.07
N MET A 63 7.98 -13.62 2.73
CA MET A 63 6.97 -12.67 2.21
C MET A 63 7.56 -11.26 2.04
N GLY A 64 8.42 -10.83 2.97
CA GLY A 64 9.12 -9.56 2.87
C GLY A 64 10.00 -9.45 1.62
N LEU A 65 10.74 -10.52 1.31
CA LEU A 65 11.57 -10.59 0.10
C LEU A 65 10.72 -10.57 -1.18
N ASP A 66 9.64 -11.34 -1.21
CA ASP A 66 8.72 -11.40 -2.36
C ASP A 66 8.11 -10.02 -2.62
N ASP A 67 7.60 -9.32 -1.60
CA ASP A 67 6.98 -8.00 -1.73
C ASP A 67 7.95 -6.90 -2.17
N ILE A 68 9.20 -6.94 -1.72
CA ILE A 68 10.26 -6.07 -2.25
C ILE A 68 10.50 -6.39 -3.72
N GLY A 69 10.51 -7.67 -4.12
CA GLY A 69 10.57 -8.10 -5.52
C GLY A 69 9.40 -7.57 -6.34
N HIS A 70 8.18 -7.66 -5.81
CA HIS A 70 6.95 -7.21 -6.44
C HIS A 70 6.96 -5.70 -6.67
N SER A 71 7.38 -4.91 -5.67
CA SER A 71 7.51 -3.46 -5.82
C SER A 71 8.47 -3.09 -6.97
N ARG A 72 9.60 -3.80 -7.10
CA ARG A 72 10.56 -3.58 -8.20
C ARG A 72 9.96 -3.88 -9.57
N VAL A 73 9.15 -4.94 -9.69
CA VAL A 73 8.44 -5.28 -10.92
C VAL A 73 7.41 -4.21 -11.28
N LEU A 74 6.66 -3.72 -10.29
CA LEU A 74 5.65 -2.67 -10.47
C LEU A 74 6.29 -1.33 -10.88
N TYR A 75 7.31 -0.86 -10.15
CA TYR A 75 8.07 0.34 -10.52
C TYR A 75 8.70 0.22 -11.90
N GLY A 76 9.28 -0.93 -12.22
CA GLY A 76 9.87 -1.21 -13.54
C GLY A 76 8.86 -1.20 -14.69
N SER A 77 7.56 -1.29 -14.40
CA SER A 77 6.49 -1.26 -15.39
C SER A 77 5.97 0.16 -15.66
N LEU A 78 6.18 1.11 -14.74
CA LEU A 78 5.61 2.46 -14.81
C LEU A 78 5.93 3.22 -16.10
N ARG A 79 7.15 3.06 -16.64
CA ARG A 79 7.57 3.73 -17.88
C ARG A 79 6.69 3.39 -19.08
N GLU A 80 6.11 2.20 -19.10
CA GLU A 80 5.23 1.73 -20.18
C GLU A 80 3.75 2.14 -19.97
N LEU A 81 3.42 2.70 -18.80
CA LEU A 81 2.05 3.10 -18.42
C LEU A 81 1.77 4.59 -18.63
N GLY A 82 2.77 5.35 -19.08
CA GLY A 82 2.67 6.78 -19.35
C GLY A 82 3.37 7.64 -18.31
N VAL A 83 2.78 8.79 -18.00
CA VAL A 83 3.34 9.82 -17.13
C VAL A 83 2.47 9.97 -15.90
N ALA A 84 3.09 10.29 -14.76
CA ALA A 84 2.41 10.57 -13.51
C ALA A 84 1.40 11.73 -13.64
N ASP A 85 0.26 11.62 -12.96
CA ASP A 85 -0.76 12.68 -12.94
C ASP A 85 -0.29 13.93 -12.17
N VAL A 86 0.64 13.74 -11.25
CA VAL A 86 1.33 14.77 -10.46
C VAL A 86 2.84 14.52 -10.51
N ALA A 87 3.64 15.56 -10.32
CA ALA A 87 5.09 15.40 -10.23
C ALA A 87 5.43 14.47 -9.03
N ASP A 88 6.33 13.52 -9.26
CA ASP A 88 6.82 12.63 -8.21
C ASP A 88 7.79 13.42 -7.32
N GLU A 89 7.33 13.83 -6.15
CA GLU A 89 8.17 14.50 -5.17
C GLU A 89 9.05 13.47 -4.48
N ALA A 90 10.37 13.72 -4.41
CA ALA A 90 11.30 12.81 -3.76
C ALA A 90 10.89 12.57 -2.30
N GLY A 91 10.72 11.30 -1.92
CA GLY A 91 10.26 10.91 -0.59
C GLY A 91 8.74 10.93 -0.40
N SER A 92 7.95 11.14 -1.47
CA SER A 92 6.49 11.02 -1.42
C SER A 92 6.04 9.58 -1.74
N TYR A 93 5.20 9.04 -0.86
CA TYR A 93 4.60 7.69 -0.99
C TYR A 93 3.07 7.78 -0.99
N ALA A 94 2.46 7.04 -1.90
CA ALA A 94 1.01 6.86 -2.04
C ALA A 94 0.57 5.53 -1.42
N ASN A 95 0.92 5.31 -0.15
CA ASN A 95 0.65 4.08 0.60
C ASN A 95 -0.58 4.20 1.50
N VAL A 96 -1.10 3.09 2.03
CA VAL A 96 -2.19 3.08 3.03
C VAL A 96 -1.71 3.52 4.42
N PRO A 97 -2.54 4.23 5.23
CA PRO A 97 -2.14 4.73 6.57
C PRO A 97 -1.60 3.65 7.51
N TYR A 98 -2.15 2.45 7.42
CA TYR A 98 -1.69 1.27 8.16
C TYR A 98 -0.20 0.94 8.04
N LEU A 99 0.48 1.41 6.99
CA LEU A 99 1.91 1.17 6.74
C LEU A 99 2.81 2.35 7.14
N ASP A 100 2.24 3.46 7.62
CA ASP A 100 3.01 4.69 7.92
C ASP A 100 4.07 4.49 9.00
N ARG A 101 3.86 3.53 9.91
CA ARG A 101 4.75 3.23 11.04
C ARG A 101 4.95 1.72 11.23
N PRO A 102 6.05 1.29 11.89
CA PRO A 102 6.24 -0.09 12.32
C PRO A 102 5.06 -0.58 13.18
N TRP A 103 4.76 -1.87 13.08
CA TRP A 103 3.72 -2.49 13.90
C TRP A 103 4.28 -2.88 15.27
N ALA A 104 3.57 -2.52 16.33
CA ALA A 104 3.99 -2.85 17.70
C ALA A 104 3.68 -4.30 18.10
N GLU A 105 2.66 -4.91 17.49
CA GLU A 105 2.11 -6.20 17.91
C GLU A 105 1.92 -7.13 16.71
N TRP A 106 2.04 -8.44 16.94
CA TRP A 106 1.90 -9.45 15.89
C TRP A 106 0.49 -9.45 15.26
N THR A 107 -0.53 -9.07 16.01
CA THR A 107 -1.90 -8.96 15.49
C THR A 107 -2.01 -7.94 14.36
N ALA A 108 -1.20 -6.88 14.38
CA ALA A 108 -1.16 -5.90 13.30
C ALA A 108 -0.48 -6.45 12.04
N PHE A 109 0.55 -7.29 12.19
CA PHE A 109 1.12 -8.07 11.08
C PHE A 109 0.07 -8.99 10.47
N VAL A 110 -0.65 -9.76 11.31
CA VAL A 110 -1.67 -10.71 10.86
C VAL A 110 -2.80 -9.99 10.12
N ALA A 111 -3.23 -8.83 10.62
CA ALA A 111 -4.22 -7.99 9.94
C ALA A 111 -3.72 -7.46 8.59
N ALA A 112 -2.46 -7.01 8.50
CA ALA A 112 -1.89 -6.57 7.23
C ALA A 112 -1.83 -7.73 6.21
N ASN A 113 -1.32 -8.89 6.62
CA ASN A 113 -1.21 -10.06 5.75
C ASN A 113 -2.56 -10.66 5.36
N GLY A 114 -3.51 -10.74 6.29
CA GLY A 114 -4.85 -11.23 6.02
C GLY A 114 -5.66 -10.28 5.13
N VAL A 115 -5.52 -8.97 5.32
CA VAL A 115 -6.43 -7.96 4.75
C VAL A 115 -5.78 -7.08 3.69
N LEU A 116 -4.71 -6.35 4.04
CA LEU A 116 -4.08 -5.40 3.11
C LEU A 116 -3.45 -6.13 1.95
N ASP A 117 -2.69 -7.19 2.24
CA ASP A 117 -2.03 -7.99 1.22
C ASP A 117 -3.06 -8.58 0.27
N SER A 118 -4.14 -9.17 0.79
CA SER A 118 -5.27 -9.66 -0.01
C SER A 118 -5.90 -8.57 -0.89
N ALA A 119 -6.08 -7.34 -0.39
CA ALA A 119 -6.57 -6.22 -1.19
C ALA A 119 -5.61 -5.84 -2.32
N PHE A 120 -4.30 -5.86 -2.06
CA PHE A 120 -3.27 -5.63 -3.05
C PHE A 120 -3.24 -6.77 -4.08
N THR A 121 -3.31 -8.03 -3.66
CA THR A 121 -3.41 -9.21 -4.53
C THR A 121 -4.61 -9.08 -5.47
N LEU A 122 -5.79 -8.71 -4.96
CA LEU A 122 -6.99 -8.54 -5.78
C LEU A 122 -6.85 -7.42 -6.82
N MET A 123 -6.14 -6.34 -6.49
CA MET A 123 -5.81 -5.29 -7.47
C MET A 123 -4.81 -5.82 -8.52
N ILE A 124 -3.80 -6.61 -8.10
CA ILE A 124 -2.86 -7.27 -9.01
C ILE A 124 -3.61 -8.23 -9.96
N GLU A 125 -4.56 -9.02 -9.45
CA GLU A 125 -5.43 -9.88 -10.25
C GLU A 125 -6.25 -9.08 -11.27
N ALA A 126 -6.82 -7.95 -10.84
CA ALA A 126 -7.57 -7.07 -11.72
C ALA A 126 -6.70 -6.51 -12.86
N LEU A 127 -5.47 -6.06 -12.55
CA LEU A 127 -4.49 -5.57 -13.53
C LEU A 127 -4.02 -6.68 -14.47
N ALA A 128 -3.68 -7.86 -13.93
CA ALA A 128 -3.23 -9.00 -14.72
C ALA A 128 -4.33 -9.60 -15.61
N GLY A 129 -5.59 -9.45 -15.21
CA GLY A 129 -6.76 -9.88 -15.99
C GLY A 129 -7.20 -8.87 -17.05
N GLY A 130 -6.78 -7.61 -16.97
CA GLY A 130 -7.13 -6.55 -17.91
C GLY A 130 -6.40 -6.62 -19.25
N ASN A 131 -6.47 -5.56 -20.07
CA ASN A 131 -5.97 -5.54 -21.45
C ASN A 131 -4.58 -4.89 -21.64
N VAL A 132 -3.83 -4.64 -20.57
CA VAL A 132 -2.50 -4.02 -20.63
C VAL A 132 -1.39 -5.07 -20.60
N GLU A 133 -0.81 -5.35 -21.77
CA GLU A 133 0.07 -6.51 -21.98
C GLU A 133 1.29 -6.57 -21.06
N VAL A 134 1.97 -5.43 -20.81
CA VAL A 134 3.12 -5.37 -19.90
C VAL A 134 2.76 -5.87 -18.49
N LEU A 135 1.55 -5.55 -18.02
CA LEU A 135 1.08 -5.96 -16.69
C LEU A 135 0.62 -7.43 -16.70
N ARG A 136 -0.11 -7.87 -17.73
CA ARG A 136 -0.52 -9.28 -17.89
C ARG A 136 0.68 -10.24 -17.82
N SER A 137 1.77 -9.87 -18.49
CA SER A 137 3.00 -10.67 -18.54
C SER A 137 3.74 -10.65 -17.19
N ARG A 138 3.98 -9.46 -16.63
CA ARG A 138 4.87 -9.31 -15.46
C ARG A 138 4.22 -9.72 -14.14
N LEU A 139 2.91 -9.53 -13.98
CA LEU A 139 2.22 -9.78 -12.72
C LEU A 139 1.88 -11.27 -12.49
N LYS A 140 2.00 -12.13 -13.51
CA LYS A 140 1.67 -13.55 -13.41
C LYS A 140 2.53 -14.32 -12.40
N LYS A 141 3.81 -13.97 -12.28
CA LYS A 141 4.71 -14.58 -11.29
C LYS A 141 4.35 -14.11 -9.88
N MET A 142 4.09 -12.81 -9.71
CA MET A 142 3.68 -12.23 -8.42
C MET A 142 2.44 -12.97 -7.88
N LEU A 143 1.41 -13.16 -8.69
CA LEU A 143 0.20 -13.91 -8.28
C LEU A 143 0.44 -15.38 -7.90
N GLN A 144 1.56 -15.99 -8.30
CA GLN A 144 1.90 -17.35 -7.85
C GLN A 144 2.49 -17.33 -6.43
N GLU A 145 3.32 -16.34 -6.13
CA GLU A 145 3.95 -16.10 -4.82
C GLU A 145 2.90 -15.69 -3.78
N GLU A 146 2.00 -14.77 -4.15
CA GLU A 146 0.89 -14.26 -3.31
C GLU A 146 -0.05 -15.37 -2.78
N ARG A 147 -0.12 -16.53 -3.45
CA ARG A 147 -0.92 -17.66 -2.97
C ARG A 147 -0.46 -18.16 -1.61
N TYR A 148 0.85 -18.12 -1.37
CA TYR A 148 1.42 -18.49 -0.08
C TYR A 148 1.06 -17.45 0.98
N HIS A 149 1.16 -16.16 0.66
CA HIS A 149 0.78 -15.05 1.55
C HIS A 149 -0.68 -15.19 2.00
N ALA A 150 -1.58 -15.41 1.04
CA ALA A 150 -3.00 -15.56 1.31
C ALA A 150 -3.30 -16.79 2.19
N MET A 151 -2.57 -17.89 2.00
CA MET A 151 -2.69 -19.08 2.86
C MET A 151 -2.23 -18.78 4.30
N HIS A 152 -1.06 -18.14 4.43
CA HIS A 152 -0.49 -17.76 5.71
C HIS A 152 -1.44 -16.81 6.48
N GLY A 153 -1.87 -15.73 5.82
CA GLY A 153 -2.77 -14.73 6.39
C GLY A 153 -4.10 -15.32 6.84
N ARG A 154 -4.73 -16.17 6.02
CA ARG A 154 -5.99 -16.84 6.41
C ARG A 154 -5.84 -17.77 7.60
N SER A 155 -4.71 -18.49 7.72
CA SER A 155 -4.47 -19.35 8.88
C SER A 155 -4.32 -18.52 10.15
N TRP A 156 -3.48 -17.48 10.14
CA TRP A 156 -3.28 -16.61 11.30
C TRP A 156 -4.51 -15.77 11.67
N MET A 157 -5.30 -15.33 10.69
CA MET A 157 -6.56 -14.62 10.96
C MET A 157 -7.57 -15.49 11.73
N ARG A 158 -7.54 -16.81 11.57
CA ARG A 158 -8.40 -17.74 12.33
C ARG A 158 -7.88 -18.03 13.74
N GLU A 159 -6.56 -18.01 13.92
CA GLU A 159 -5.90 -18.42 15.17
C GLU A 159 -5.63 -17.24 16.11
N SER A 160 -5.47 -16.04 15.57
CA SER A 160 -5.13 -14.83 16.33
C SER A 160 -6.34 -14.02 16.79
N ARG A 161 -6.12 -13.09 17.73
CA ARG A 161 -7.12 -12.11 18.18
C ARG A 161 -7.00 -10.77 17.44
N ALA A 162 -6.71 -10.80 16.14
CA ALA A 162 -6.42 -9.61 15.33
C ALA A 162 -7.65 -8.82 14.85
N ALA A 163 -8.85 -9.04 15.42
CA ALA A 163 -10.10 -8.46 14.90
C ALA A 163 -10.10 -6.92 14.85
N ALA A 164 -9.56 -6.25 15.87
CA ALA A 164 -9.49 -4.79 15.91
C ALA A 164 -8.51 -4.23 14.87
N ASP A 165 -7.35 -4.86 14.73
CA ASP A 165 -6.34 -4.49 13.73
C ASP A 165 -6.85 -4.73 12.30
N ALA A 166 -7.54 -5.86 12.08
CA ALA A 166 -8.16 -6.21 10.80
C ALA A 166 -9.29 -5.24 10.41
N GLU A 167 -10.03 -4.73 11.40
CA GLU A 167 -11.04 -3.70 11.19
C GLU A 167 -10.41 -2.43 10.58
N GLN A 168 -9.32 -1.94 11.19
CA GLN A 168 -8.59 -0.76 10.71
C GLN A 168 -7.92 -1.02 9.35
N ALA A 169 -7.24 -2.16 9.19
CA ALA A 169 -6.61 -2.56 7.94
C ALA A 169 -7.62 -2.61 6.78
N ARG A 170 -8.80 -3.19 6.99
CA ARG A 170 -9.86 -3.26 5.98
C ARG A 170 -10.40 -1.88 5.63
N ARG A 171 -10.57 -1.00 6.62
CA ARG A 171 -11.00 0.38 6.36
C ARG A 171 -10.01 1.09 5.45
N ASP A 172 -8.71 0.96 5.74
CA ASP A 172 -7.65 1.56 4.93
C ASP A 172 -7.56 0.92 3.54
N ALA A 173 -7.77 -0.40 3.42
CA ALA A 173 -7.89 -1.09 2.13
C ALA A 173 -9.07 -0.58 1.30
N ILE A 174 -10.26 -0.40 1.88
CA ILE A 174 -11.46 0.10 1.19
C ILE A 174 -11.23 1.53 0.69
N VAL A 175 -10.64 2.38 1.53
CA VAL A 175 -10.26 3.76 1.18
C VAL A 175 -9.23 3.76 0.04
N TRP A 176 -8.25 2.85 0.10
CA TRP A 176 -7.24 2.71 -0.93
C TRP A 176 -7.79 2.16 -2.24
N ILE A 177 -8.71 1.20 -2.24
CA ILE A 177 -9.40 0.74 -3.45
C ILE A 177 -10.15 1.91 -4.11
N GLY A 178 -10.60 2.90 -3.33
CA GLY A 178 -11.22 4.12 -3.83
C GLY A 178 -12.74 4.00 -3.99
N PRO A 179 -13.45 5.11 -4.25
CA PRO A 179 -14.91 5.15 -4.32
C PRO A 179 -15.46 4.39 -5.54
N GLU A 180 -16.67 3.86 -5.42
CA GLU A 180 -17.43 3.39 -6.57
C GLU A 180 -17.69 4.54 -7.55
N GLY A 181 -17.62 4.26 -8.85
CA GLY A 181 -17.65 5.26 -9.91
C GLY A 181 -16.38 6.13 -9.97
N GLY A 182 -15.33 5.75 -9.25
CA GLY A 182 -14.01 6.40 -9.28
C GLY A 182 -13.10 5.89 -10.40
N ASP A 183 -11.81 6.17 -10.24
CA ASP A 183 -10.77 5.84 -11.23
C ASP A 183 -10.62 4.33 -11.50
N VAL A 184 -10.72 3.49 -10.46
CA VAL A 184 -10.69 2.02 -10.60
C VAL A 184 -11.85 1.53 -11.47
N ASP A 185 -13.06 2.05 -11.27
CA ASP A 185 -14.19 1.70 -12.12
C ASP A 185 -14.02 2.26 -13.54
N ASP A 186 -13.50 3.48 -13.72
CA ASP A 186 -13.21 4.03 -15.05
C ASP A 186 -12.19 3.18 -15.82
N LEU A 187 -11.15 2.69 -15.15
CA LEU A 187 -10.16 1.76 -15.73
C LEU A 187 -10.79 0.41 -16.06
N HIS A 188 -11.70 -0.08 -15.21
CA HIS A 188 -12.45 -1.30 -15.47
C HIS A 188 -13.36 -1.18 -16.71
N HIS A 189 -14.11 -0.08 -16.85
CA HIS A 189 -14.95 0.16 -18.03
C HIS A 189 -14.14 0.22 -19.34
N LYS A 190 -12.87 0.62 -19.27
CA LYS A 190 -11.92 0.62 -20.41
C LYS A 190 -11.28 -0.75 -20.67
N GLY A 191 -11.59 -1.76 -19.86
CA GLY A 191 -10.98 -3.10 -19.92
C GLY A 191 -9.54 -3.16 -19.39
N ILE A 192 -9.02 -2.07 -18.82
CA ILE A 192 -7.66 -2.01 -18.26
C ILE A 192 -7.56 -2.82 -16.97
N LEU A 193 -8.65 -2.85 -16.20
CA LEU A 193 -8.85 -3.75 -15.06
C LEU A 193 -9.96 -4.76 -15.40
N SER A 194 -9.79 -6.01 -15.02
CA SER A 194 -10.84 -7.04 -15.20
C SER A 194 -11.93 -6.97 -14.13
N LEU A 195 -11.70 -6.26 -13.02
CA LEU A 195 -12.63 -6.11 -11.90
C LEU A 195 -12.81 -4.64 -11.55
N GLY A 196 -14.04 -4.24 -11.22
CA GLY A 196 -14.35 -2.93 -10.64
C GLY A 196 -14.28 -2.93 -9.11
N VAL A 197 -14.47 -1.75 -8.52
CA VAL A 197 -14.43 -1.50 -7.06
C VAL A 197 -15.34 -2.44 -6.29
N ARG A 198 -16.58 -2.63 -6.78
CA ARG A 198 -17.58 -3.50 -6.12
C ARG A 198 -17.12 -4.95 -6.04
N ASP A 199 -16.57 -5.48 -7.13
CA ASP A 199 -16.14 -6.87 -7.19
C ASP A 199 -14.89 -7.10 -6.33
N ILE A 200 -13.94 -6.15 -6.36
CA ILE A 200 -12.74 -6.21 -5.51
C ILE A 200 -13.14 -6.22 -4.04
N ARG A 201 -14.02 -5.29 -3.60
CA ARG A 201 -14.48 -5.21 -2.21
C ARG A 201 -15.26 -6.45 -1.79
N ARG A 202 -16.17 -6.95 -2.63
CA ARG A 202 -16.92 -8.18 -2.35
C ARG A 202 -15.98 -9.37 -2.14
N ARG A 203 -15.00 -9.55 -3.02
CA ARG A 203 -14.01 -10.64 -2.89
C ARG A 203 -13.13 -10.49 -1.66
N LEU A 204 -12.75 -9.25 -1.31
CA LEU A 204 -12.01 -9.00 -0.08
C LEU A 204 -12.82 -9.40 1.16
N ASP A 205 -14.11 -9.02 1.21
CA ASP A 205 -15.01 -9.39 2.30
C ASP A 205 -15.22 -10.93 2.37
N GLU A 206 -15.32 -11.60 1.22
CA GLU A 206 -15.39 -13.07 1.14
C GLU A 206 -14.12 -13.75 1.69
N GLN A 207 -12.94 -13.16 1.47
CA GLN A 207 -11.65 -13.71 1.90
C GLN A 207 -11.35 -13.46 3.38
N VAL A 208 -11.70 -12.27 3.89
CA VAL A 208 -11.39 -11.83 5.25
C VAL A 208 -12.50 -12.22 6.25
N GLY A 209 -13.72 -12.45 5.75
CA GLY A 209 -14.90 -12.69 6.56
C GLY A 209 -15.59 -11.39 6.99
N ALA A 210 -16.81 -11.53 7.53
CA ALA A 210 -17.60 -10.39 7.95
C ALA A 210 -16.95 -9.67 9.15
N ALA A 211 -16.76 -8.37 9.01
CA ALA A 211 -16.32 -7.47 10.07
C ALA A 211 -17.51 -6.75 10.72
N PRO A 212 -17.33 -6.21 11.94
CA PRO A 212 -18.29 -5.28 12.52
C PRO A 212 -18.50 -4.06 11.61
N ALA A 213 -19.64 -3.39 11.75
CA ALA A 213 -19.96 -2.23 10.94
C ALA A 213 -18.98 -1.07 11.20
N SER A 214 -18.23 -0.67 10.18
CA SER A 214 -17.36 0.52 10.22
C SER A 214 -18.18 1.81 10.03
N PRO A 215 -17.73 2.94 10.59
CA PRO A 215 -18.30 4.24 10.24
C PRO A 215 -18.19 4.50 8.72
N PRO A 216 -19.18 5.18 8.11
CA PRO A 216 -19.14 5.51 6.69
C PRO A 216 -17.91 6.36 6.35
N ILE A 217 -17.33 6.11 5.18
CA ILE A 217 -16.18 6.85 4.65
C ILE A 217 -16.66 8.17 4.03
N ASP A 218 -16.07 9.30 4.45
CA ASP A 218 -16.30 10.58 3.79
C ASP A 218 -15.43 10.70 2.53
N TRP A 219 -16.01 10.30 1.41
CA TRP A 219 -15.34 10.37 0.10
C TRP A 219 -15.05 11.79 -0.38
N LYS A 220 -15.62 12.84 0.25
CA LYS A 220 -15.26 14.23 -0.08
C LYS A 220 -13.84 14.59 0.37
N ALA A 221 -13.35 13.91 1.40
CA ALA A 221 -11.98 14.07 1.92
C ALA A 221 -10.97 13.13 1.25
N TRP A 222 -11.41 12.29 0.30
CA TRP A 222 -10.53 11.32 -0.36
C TRP A 222 -9.57 12.02 -1.32
N ASP A 223 -8.28 11.88 -1.05
CA ASP A 223 -7.20 12.23 -1.94
C ASP A 223 -7.02 11.09 -2.95
N PRO A 224 -7.34 11.27 -4.24
CA PRO A 224 -7.24 10.21 -5.22
C PRO A 224 -5.78 9.81 -5.49
N VAL A 225 -4.83 10.75 -5.43
CA VAL A 225 -3.41 10.48 -5.75
C VAL A 225 -2.79 9.65 -4.65
N ARG A 226 -3.05 10.03 -3.40
CA ARG A 226 -2.53 9.32 -2.23
C ARG A 226 -3.37 8.13 -1.82
N ARG A 227 -4.62 8.07 -2.28
CA ARG A 227 -5.63 7.04 -2.00
C ARG A 227 -5.94 6.92 -0.51
N ARG A 228 -6.10 8.06 0.17
CA ARG A 228 -6.38 8.17 1.62
C ARG A 228 -7.36 9.30 1.90
N ILE A 229 -7.99 9.28 3.07
CA ILE A 229 -8.85 10.37 3.56
C ILE A 229 -8.18 11.23 4.66
N SER A 230 -7.06 10.75 5.22
CA SER A 230 -6.34 11.42 6.28
C SER A 230 -5.00 11.97 5.77
N PRO A 231 -4.58 13.16 6.23
CA PRO A 231 -3.22 13.62 6.02
C PRO A 231 -2.24 12.71 6.77
N GLY A 232 -0.95 12.79 6.45
CA GLY A 232 0.09 11.95 7.03
C GLY A 232 1.00 11.35 5.96
N GLY A 233 1.75 10.32 6.30
CA GLY A 233 2.73 9.67 5.44
C GLY A 233 3.66 8.83 6.30
N ILE A 234 4.56 8.10 5.65
CA ILE A 234 5.56 7.29 6.36
C ILE A 234 6.39 8.16 7.31
N ASP A 235 6.73 7.62 8.47
CA ASP A 235 7.57 8.33 9.43
C ASP A 235 9.00 8.54 8.91
N GLU A 236 9.71 9.48 9.53
CA GLU A 236 11.07 9.88 9.11
C GLU A 236 12.06 8.70 9.19
N LEU A 237 11.85 7.80 10.15
CA LEU A 237 12.67 6.60 10.30
C LEU A 237 12.49 5.67 9.09
N THR A 238 11.25 5.38 8.71
CA THR A 238 10.91 4.55 7.55
C THR A 238 11.44 5.17 6.27
N LEU A 239 11.25 6.48 6.09
CA LEU A 239 11.80 7.20 4.93
C LEU A 239 13.33 7.12 4.88
N GLY A 240 14.00 7.30 6.03
CA GLY A 240 15.45 7.21 6.13
C GLY A 240 15.99 5.82 5.79
N MET A 241 15.28 4.75 6.17
CA MET A 241 15.62 3.38 5.77
C MET A 241 15.49 3.18 4.26
N LEU A 242 14.37 3.61 3.66
CA LEU A 242 14.13 3.47 2.21
C LEU A 242 15.13 4.24 1.34
N GLN A 243 15.60 5.39 1.81
CA GLN A 243 16.60 6.20 1.11
C GLN A 243 18.05 5.75 1.38
N GLY A 244 18.27 4.71 2.19
CA GLY A 244 19.59 4.29 2.64
C GLY A 244 20.32 5.31 3.52
N LEU A 245 19.61 6.32 4.03
CA LEU A 245 20.15 7.34 4.93
C LEU A 245 20.36 6.79 6.35
N ALA A 246 19.57 5.80 6.76
CA ALA A 246 19.78 5.09 8.02
C ALA A 246 21.12 4.34 8.02
N GLU A 247 21.46 3.70 6.90
CA GLU A 247 22.69 2.91 6.76
C GLU A 247 23.98 3.74 6.74
N LYS A 248 23.90 5.02 6.35
CA LYS A 248 25.04 5.96 6.43
C LYS A 248 25.59 6.10 7.85
N ARG A 249 24.79 5.81 8.88
CA ARG A 249 25.23 5.82 10.29
C ARG A 249 26.12 4.63 10.64
N TYR A 250 26.04 3.54 9.87
CA TYR A 250 26.82 2.31 10.06
C TYR A 250 27.92 2.15 9.01
N MET A 251 27.98 3.02 7.99
CA MET A 251 29.08 3.05 7.05
C MET A 251 30.36 3.58 7.73
N PRO A 252 31.53 2.96 7.47
CA PRO A 252 32.80 3.47 7.98
C PRO A 252 33.03 4.90 7.51
N ALA A 253 33.48 5.78 8.41
CA ALA A 253 33.82 7.16 8.04
C ALA A 253 34.99 7.16 7.04
N GLY A 254 34.72 7.54 5.78
CA GLY A 254 35.77 7.76 4.76
C GLY A 254 35.68 6.95 3.46
N ALA A 255 34.53 6.33 3.14
CA ALA A 255 34.28 5.74 1.83
C ALA A 255 33.63 6.76 0.86
#